data_AF-A0A0G3HAY2-F1
#
_entry.id   AF-A0A0G3HAY2-F1
#
_cell.length_a   1.000
_cell.length_b   1.000
_cell.length_c   1.000
_cell.angle_alpha   90.00
_cell.angle_beta   90.00
_cell.angle_gamma   90.00
#
_symmetry.space_group_name_H-M   'P 1'
#
loop_
_entity.id
_entity.type
_entity.pdbx_description
1 polymer ?
#
loop_
_entity_poly.entity_id
_entity_poly.type
_entity_poly.pdbx_seq_one_letter_code
_entity_poly.pdbx_strand_id
1 'polypeptide(L)'
;MLMPMPGTTHLKIFYPDPPTPPAPAESAAGLPAADHRHARMLVALVLDASCGIRPLEHLRRADIAGPVRAQAAAHRRCGTARGPVRVATFHIDGTEIYGTAHCQRRVIAFTGAIEPRGLTAFRIL
;
A
#
# COMPACT_ATOMS: atom_id res chain seq x y z
N MET A 1 33.19 8.05 14.16
CA MET A 1 34.63 8.23 14.50
C MET A 1 35.20 9.57 14.01
N LEU A 2 36.28 10.10 14.62
CA LEU A 2 36.97 11.33 14.18
C LEU A 2 38.31 11.00 13.52
N MET A 3 38.56 11.47 12.29
CA MET A 3 39.80 11.25 11.55
C MET A 3 40.55 12.56 11.27
N PRO A 4 41.89 12.58 11.30
CA PRO A 4 42.66 13.79 11.01
C PRO A 4 42.49 14.22 9.54
N MET A 5 42.37 15.52 9.29
CA MET A 5 42.33 16.06 7.92
C MET A 5 43.77 16.24 7.38
N PRO A 6 44.14 15.60 6.26
CA PRO A 6 45.51 15.67 5.72
C PRO A 6 45.96 17.10 5.48
N GLY A 7 47.20 17.42 5.86
CA GLY A 7 47.78 18.76 5.70
C GLY A 7 47.37 19.78 6.78
N THR A 8 46.61 19.36 7.80
CA THR A 8 46.22 20.23 8.91
C THR A 8 46.49 19.56 10.25
N THR A 9 47.05 20.32 11.20
CA THR A 9 47.41 19.78 12.52
C THR A 9 46.24 19.78 13.51
N HIS A 10 45.25 20.65 13.28
CA HIS A 10 44.18 20.92 14.25
C HIS A 10 42.76 20.59 13.77
N LEU A 11 42.57 20.22 12.50
CA LEU A 11 41.24 19.88 11.98
C LEU A 11 41.02 18.38 11.92
N LYS A 12 39.80 17.97 12.31
CA LYS A 12 39.34 16.57 12.27
C LYS A 12 38.03 16.49 11.49
N ILE A 13 37.91 15.44 10.69
CA ILE A 13 36.71 15.08 9.96
C ILE A 13 35.90 14.14 10.84
N PHE A 14 34.63 14.49 11.06
CA PHE A 14 33.67 13.60 11.70
C PHE A 14 33.10 12.62 10.67
N TYR A 15 33.32 11.34 10.90
CA TYR A 15 32.69 10.25 10.17
C TYR A 15 31.58 9.67 11.04
N PRO A 16 30.29 9.90 10.73
CA PRO A 16 29.22 9.21 11.43
C PRO A 16 29.36 7.71 11.19
N ASP A 17 29.04 6.91 12.21
CA ASP A 17 28.95 5.47 12.00
C ASP A 17 27.84 5.20 10.97
N PRO A 18 28.02 4.23 10.06
CA PRO A 18 26.98 3.90 9.10
C PRO A 18 25.70 3.56 9.86
N PRO A 19 24.53 4.04 9.41
CA PRO A 19 23.29 3.71 10.07
C PRO A 19 23.17 2.19 10.10
N THR A 20 22.97 1.63 11.29
CA THR A 20 22.62 0.21 11.43
C THR A 20 21.39 -0.02 10.55
N PRO A 21 21.44 -0.96 9.59
CA PRO A 21 20.25 -1.28 8.84
C PRO A 21 19.14 -1.63 9.85
N PRO A 22 17.92 -1.12 9.66
CA PRO A 22 16.83 -1.49 10.55
C PRO A 22 16.76 -3.03 10.58
N ALA A 23 16.60 -3.58 11.78
CA ALA A 23 16.31 -5.00 11.90
C ALA A 23 15.17 -5.33 10.93
N PRO A 24 15.22 -6.47 10.21
CA PRO A 24 14.08 -6.93 9.44
C PRO A 24 12.89 -6.86 10.39
N ALA A 25 11.89 -6.05 10.05
CA ALA A 25 10.67 -6.00 10.84
C ALA A 25 10.23 -7.46 11.02
N GLU A 26 10.11 -7.90 12.28
CA GLU A 26 9.58 -9.22 12.59
C GLU A 26 8.22 -9.26 11.90
N SER A 27 8.14 -9.97 10.77
CA SER A 27 6.89 -10.13 10.06
C SER A 27 5.98 -10.86 11.02
N ALA A 28 5.07 -10.11 11.66
CA ALA A 28 3.96 -10.65 12.42
C ALA A 28 3.38 -11.77 11.56
N ALA A 29 3.45 -13.00 12.07
CA ALA A 29 3.22 -14.25 11.34
C ALA A 29 2.38 -14.01 10.08
N GLY A 30 3.07 -13.88 8.93
CA GLY A 30 2.43 -13.38 7.71
C GLY A 30 1.20 -14.21 7.41
N LEU A 31 0.10 -13.56 7.00
CA LEU A 31 -1.08 -14.27 6.54
C LEU A 31 -0.68 -15.37 5.56
N PRO A 32 -1.30 -16.58 5.65
CA PRO A 32 -1.05 -17.66 4.70
C PRO A 32 -1.03 -17.14 3.26
N ALA A 33 -0.17 -17.69 2.41
CA ALA A 33 0.00 -17.20 1.03
C ALA A 33 -1.33 -17.18 0.22
N ALA A 34 -2.27 -18.06 0.56
CA ALA A 34 -3.62 -18.09 0.00
C ALA A 34 -4.41 -16.82 0.37
N ASP A 35 -4.36 -16.42 1.63
CA ASP A 35 -5.06 -15.23 2.13
C ASP A 35 -4.42 -13.95 1.58
N HIS A 36 -3.10 -13.93 1.42
CA HIS A 36 -2.40 -12.83 0.76
C HIS A 36 -2.84 -12.65 -0.69
N ARG A 37 -2.97 -13.75 -1.45
CA ARG A 37 -3.47 -13.71 -2.83
C ARG A 37 -4.92 -13.25 -2.90
N HIS A 38 -5.76 -13.74 -1.98
CA HIS A 38 -7.16 -13.35 -1.88
C HIS A 38 -7.30 -11.85 -1.56
N ALA A 39 -6.56 -11.35 -0.57
CA ALA A 39 -6.49 -9.93 -0.21
C ALA A 39 -6.10 -9.06 -1.42
N ARG A 40 -5.03 -9.45 -2.13
CA ARG A 40 -4.55 -8.73 -3.31
C ARG A 40 -5.62 -8.68 -4.42
N MET A 41 -6.37 -9.76 -4.60
CA MET A 41 -7.47 -9.82 -5.57
C MET A 41 -8.60 -8.84 -5.20
N LEU A 42 -9.01 -8.82 -3.93
CA LEU A 42 -10.05 -7.90 -3.45
C LEU A 42 -9.64 -6.45 -3.62
N VAL A 43 -8.38 -6.12 -3.30
CA VAL A 43 -7.85 -4.76 -3.50
C VAL A 43 -7.82 -4.37 -4.97
N ALA A 44 -7.36 -5.26 -5.85
CA ALA A 44 -7.40 -5.00 -7.30
C ALA A 44 -8.83 -4.75 -7.79
N LEU A 45 -9.80 -5.53 -7.31
CA LEU A 45 -11.21 -5.37 -7.65
C LEU A 45 -11.77 -4.01 -7.22
N VAL A 46 -11.46 -3.57 -6.00
CA VAL A 46 -11.87 -2.25 -5.47
C VAL A 46 -11.20 -1.12 -6.25
N LEU A 47 -9.93 -1.25 -6.58
CA LEU A 47 -9.20 -0.26 -7.38
C LEU A 47 -9.75 -0.14 -8.80
N ASP A 48 -10.02 -1.26 -9.47
CA ASP A 48 -10.65 -1.29 -10.80
C ASP A 48 -12.01 -0.58 -10.78
N ALA A 49 -12.82 -0.84 -9.76
CA ALA A 49 -14.12 -0.19 -9.62
C ALA A 49 -13.98 1.31 -9.31
N SER A 50 -13.01 1.68 -8.46
CA SER A 50 -12.73 3.07 -8.10
C SER A 50 -12.20 3.91 -9.27
N CYS A 51 -11.49 3.27 -10.22
CA CYS A 51 -10.96 3.89 -11.44
C CYS A 51 -11.91 3.74 -12.64
N GLY A 52 -13.10 3.16 -12.44
CA GLY A 52 -14.16 3.07 -13.45
C GLY A 52 -13.96 2.01 -14.54
N ILE A 53 -13.03 1.06 -14.36
CA ILE A 53 -12.86 -0.09 -15.26
C ILE A 53 -13.91 -1.16 -15.01
N ARG A 54 -14.32 -1.30 -13.74
CA ARG A 54 -15.31 -2.28 -13.34
C ARG A 54 -16.58 -1.60 -12.81
N PRO A 55 -17.77 -2.16 -13.09
CA PRO A 55 -19.01 -1.76 -12.42
C PRO A 55 -18.90 -1.92 -10.89
N LEU A 56 -19.52 -1.02 -10.13
CA LEU A 56 -19.49 -1.06 -8.65
C LEU A 56 -20.28 -2.25 -8.10
N GLU A 57 -21.21 -2.77 -8.89
CA GLU A 57 -22.07 -3.92 -8.65
C GLU A 57 -21.26 -5.22 -8.55
N HIS A 58 -20.06 -5.26 -9.12
CA HIS A 58 -19.15 -6.39 -8.99
C HIS A 58 -18.48 -6.46 -7.61
N LEU A 59 -18.56 -5.40 -6.79
CA LEU A 59 -18.08 -5.42 -5.42
C LEU A 59 -19.08 -6.19 -4.54
N ARG A 60 -18.86 -7.50 -4.42
CA ARG A 60 -19.76 -8.42 -3.71
C ARG A 60 -19.87 -8.06 -2.24
N ARG A 61 -21.10 -8.12 -1.71
CA ARG A 61 -21.37 -7.78 -0.30
C ARG A 61 -20.78 -8.76 0.71
N ALA A 62 -20.52 -9.99 0.28
CA ALA A 62 -19.90 -11.01 1.12
C ALA A 62 -18.45 -10.65 1.47
N ASP A 63 -17.71 -10.10 0.51
CA ASP A 63 -16.25 -9.94 0.62
C ASP A 63 -15.81 -8.48 0.79
N ILE A 64 -16.73 -7.53 0.60
CA ILE A 64 -16.44 -6.09 0.61
C ILE A 64 -17.50 -5.36 1.44
N ALA A 65 -17.05 -4.72 2.51
CA ALA A 65 -17.92 -4.00 3.41
C ALA A 65 -18.55 -2.76 2.75
N GLY A 66 -19.69 -2.33 3.29
CA GLY A 66 -20.43 -1.15 2.82
C GLY A 66 -19.58 0.12 2.70
N PRO A 67 -18.77 0.48 3.73
CA PRO A 67 -17.90 1.65 3.68
C PRO A 67 -16.90 1.63 2.53
N VAL A 68 -16.31 0.47 2.23
CA VAL A 68 -15.36 0.31 1.10
C VAL A 68 -16.04 0.60 -0.23
N ARG A 69 -17.25 0.06 -0.44
CA ARG A 69 -18.03 0.35 -1.66
C ARG A 69 -18.40 1.82 -1.77
N ALA A 70 -18.79 2.44 -0.67
CA ALA A 70 -19.12 3.87 -0.63
C ALA A 70 -17.90 4.73 -0.99
N GLN A 71 -16.73 4.39 -0.46
CA GLN A 71 -15.47 5.06 -0.79
C GLN A 71 -15.10 4.87 -2.27
N ALA A 72 -15.23 3.66 -2.81
CA ALA A 72 -14.99 3.39 -4.23
C ALA A 72 -15.95 4.20 -5.13
N ALA A 73 -17.23 4.27 -4.76
CA ALA A 73 -18.23 5.06 -5.48
C ALA A 73 -17.98 6.57 -5.39
N ALA A 74 -17.52 7.07 -4.24
CA ALA A 74 -17.13 8.46 -4.08
C ALA A 74 -15.88 8.79 -4.92
N HIS A 75 -14.84 7.96 -4.84
CA HIS A 75 -13.63 8.13 -5.63
C HIS A 75 -13.91 8.06 -7.14
N ARG A 76 -14.78 7.15 -7.61
CA ARG A 76 -15.14 7.08 -9.03
C ARG A 76 -15.85 8.36 -9.54
N ARG A 77 -16.63 9.01 -8.67
CA ARG A 77 -17.36 10.24 -8.99
C ARG A 77 -16.45 11.48 -8.97
N CYS A 78 -15.63 11.61 -7.94
CA CYS A 78 -14.82 12.81 -7.71
C CYS A 78 -13.38 12.70 -8.24
N GLY A 79 -12.89 11.49 -8.44
CA GLY A 79 -11.51 11.20 -8.82
C GLY A 79 -11.23 11.53 -10.27
N THR A 80 -10.04 12.07 -10.50
CA THR A 80 -9.55 12.46 -11.84
C THR A 80 -8.79 11.33 -12.54
N ALA A 81 -8.44 10.25 -11.82
CA ALA A 81 -7.80 9.07 -12.38
C ALA A 81 -8.86 8.05 -12.81
N ARG A 82 -8.89 7.72 -14.11
CA ARG A 82 -9.75 6.68 -14.68
C ARG A 82 -8.93 5.81 -15.62
N GLY A 83 -9.28 4.53 -15.71
CA GLY A 83 -8.63 3.59 -16.63
C GLY A 83 -7.95 2.40 -15.94
N PRO A 84 -7.22 1.58 -16.72
CA PRO A 84 -6.65 0.31 -16.26
C PRO A 84 -5.79 0.50 -15.03
N VAL A 85 -5.97 -0.38 -14.03
CA VAL A 85 -5.20 -0.34 -12.79
C VAL A 85 -4.24 -1.53 -12.71
N ARG A 86 -3.01 -1.25 -12.29
CA ARG A 86 -2.01 -2.27 -11.94
C ARG A 86 -1.46 -2.00 -10.55
N VAL A 87 -1.64 -2.93 -9.63
CA VAL A 87 -1.01 -2.87 -8.29
C VAL A 87 0.51 -3.01 -8.43
N ALA A 88 1.25 -1.98 -8.02
CA ALA A 88 2.71 -1.90 -8.09
C ALA A 88 3.34 -2.48 -6.83
N THR A 89 2.99 -1.94 -5.67
CA THR A 89 3.39 -2.46 -4.35
C THR A 89 2.16 -2.87 -3.56
N PHE A 90 2.33 -3.89 -2.72
CA PHE A 90 1.25 -4.43 -1.89
C PHE A 90 1.89 -5.09 -0.68
N HIS A 91 1.46 -4.64 0.48
CA HIS A 91 1.95 -5.09 1.77
C HIS A 91 0.75 -5.40 2.66
N ILE A 92 0.93 -6.41 3.50
CA ILE A 92 -0.01 -6.75 4.56
C ILE A 92 0.78 -6.78 5.85
N ASP A 93 0.28 -6.10 6.86
CA ASP A 93 0.81 -6.10 8.21
C ASP A 93 -0.33 -6.41 9.20
N GLY A 94 -0.37 -7.64 9.71
CA GLY A 94 -1.52 -8.15 10.45
C GLY A 94 -2.81 -8.07 9.61
N THR A 95 -3.74 -7.21 10.01
CA THR A 95 -5.00 -6.96 9.29
C THR A 95 -4.96 -5.71 8.42
N GLU A 96 -3.86 -4.95 8.43
CA GLU A 96 -3.73 -3.74 7.64
C GLU A 96 -3.12 -4.05 6.27
N ILE A 97 -3.63 -3.37 5.25
CA ILE A 97 -3.13 -3.46 3.89
C ILE A 97 -2.72 -2.07 3.39
N TYR A 98 -1.62 -2.00 2.66
CA TYR A 98 -1.17 -0.75 2.07
C TYR A 98 -0.30 -1.00 0.84
N GLY A 99 -0.19 0.02 -0.01
CA GLY A 99 0.61 -0.08 -1.20
C GLY A 99 0.33 1.02 -2.20
N THR A 100 0.77 0.76 -3.43
CA THR A 100 0.63 1.69 -4.55
C THR A 100 0.11 0.97 -5.78
N ALA A 101 -0.61 1.71 -6.62
CA ALA A 101 -1.10 1.22 -7.90
C ALA A 101 -0.90 2.28 -8.98
N HIS A 102 -0.70 1.83 -10.21
CA HIS A 102 -0.74 2.69 -11.38
C HIS A 102 -2.14 2.68 -11.95
N CYS A 103 -2.76 3.86 -12.06
CA CYS A 103 -3.97 4.08 -12.83
C CYS A 103 -3.60 4.96 -14.03
N GLN A 104 -3.50 4.34 -15.21
CA GLN A 104 -2.91 4.95 -16.41
C GLN A 104 -1.52 5.57 -16.13
N ARG A 105 -1.40 6.91 -16.23
CA ARG A 105 -0.16 7.68 -16.03
C ARG A 105 0.02 8.20 -14.61
N ARG A 106 -0.89 7.83 -13.69
CA ARG A 106 -0.85 8.30 -12.29
C ARG A 106 -0.52 7.16 -11.36
N VAL A 107 0.32 7.47 -10.38
CA VAL A 107 0.54 6.61 -9.22
C VAL A 107 -0.45 7.04 -8.15
N ILE A 108 -1.19 6.09 -7.61
CA ILE A 108 -2.08 6.27 -6.46
C ILE A 108 -1.60 5.40 -5.32
N ALA A 109 -1.64 5.92 -4.10
CA ALA A 109 -1.40 5.14 -2.90
C ALA A 109 -2.74 4.70 -2.31
N PHE A 110 -2.73 3.56 -1.62
CA PHE A 110 -3.91 3.06 -0.93
C PHE A 110 -3.56 2.46 0.42
N THR A 111 -4.55 2.43 1.28
CA THR A 111 -4.53 1.75 2.57
C THR A 111 -5.90 1.12 2.85
N GLY A 112 -5.97 0.15 3.74
CA GLY A 112 -7.21 -0.50 4.14
C GLY A 112 -7.00 -1.51 5.26
N ALA A 113 -8.09 -2.16 5.62
CA ALA A 113 -8.11 -3.24 6.60
C ALA A 113 -8.82 -4.46 6.01
N ILE A 114 -8.30 -5.65 6.34
CA ILE A 114 -8.81 -6.94 5.92
C ILE A 114 -9.06 -7.83 7.13
N GLU A 115 -10.20 -8.52 7.10
CA GLU A 115 -10.57 -9.57 8.03
C GLU A 115 -10.76 -10.89 7.26
N PRO A 116 -10.90 -12.05 7.95
CA PRO A 116 -11.09 -13.34 7.28
C PRO A 116 -12.27 -13.38 6.29
N ARG A 117 -13.26 -12.50 6.48
CA ARG A 117 -14.44 -12.38 5.62
C ARG A 117 -14.29 -11.37 4.49
N GLY A 118 -13.18 -10.62 4.42
CA GLY A 118 -12.88 -9.69 3.33
C GLY A 118 -12.49 -8.28 3.77
N LEU A 119 -12.62 -7.30 2.87
CA LEU A 119 -12.19 -5.92 3.08
C LEU A 119 -13.20 -5.13 3.91
N THR A 120 -12.78 -4.65 5.08
CA THR A 120 -13.63 -3.90 6.02
C THR A 120 -13.47 -2.38 5.87
N ALA A 121 -12.24 -1.92 5.59
CA ALA A 121 -11.93 -0.53 5.33
C ALA A 121 -10.98 -0.41 4.13
N PHE A 122 -11.10 0.70 3.38
CA PHE A 122 -10.25 0.96 2.23
C PHE A 122 -10.29 2.45 1.88
N ARG A 123 -9.14 3.02 1.54
CA ARG A 123 -9.00 4.41 1.11
C ARG A 123 -7.89 4.53 0.07
N ILE A 124 -8.20 5.26 -1.01
CA ILE A 124 -7.20 5.79 -1.93
C ILE A 124 -6.78 7.17 -1.39
N LEU A 125 -5.47 7.41 -1.33
CA LEU A 125 -4.85 8.60 -0.75
C LEU A 125 -4.69 9.72 -1.78
#